data_AF-V9KLK4-F1
#
_entry.id   AF-V9KLK4-F1
#
_cell.length_a   1.000
_cell.length_b   1.000
_cell.length_c   1.000
_cell.angle_alpha   90.00
_cell.angle_beta   90.00
_cell.angle_gamma   90.00
#
_symmetry.space_group_name_H-M   'P 1'
#
loop_
_entity.id
_entity.type
_entity.pdbx_description
1 polymer ?
#
loop_
_entity_poly.entity_id
_entity_poly.type
_entity_poly.pdbx_seq_one_letter_code
_entity_poly.pdbx_strand_id
1 'polypeptide(L)'
;MERKDFNAWLESLSGTFVSLTDSQKNESLDHLISLSGAVQLRHLSNNLETLLKRDFLKLLPLELGFYLLKWLDPPTLLTCCLVCKQWNKVISACTEVWQEACRSLGWQIDESIQDTQHWKKIYLKAVRRVKQLEDQEAFETSSLIGHSARVYALYYKDGLLCTGSDDLSAKLWDVCTGQCIYGIQTHTCAAVKFDAQKLVTGSFDNTIACWDWSSGAKIQHFRGHTGAVFSVDYSDDLDILVSGSADFTVKVWALATGLCLNTLTGHTEWVTKVVLQMSQVESVLHNPGDYILLSADKYEIKVWPIGREVNCNCLKTLSVSSDRSISLQPRLQFDGKSIVCGSDLGLYQWDFASYDIIRVIRTPDSTNLSLLSLGDVFALLFDNCYLYIMDLRTEKVIGRWPLPAYRKSKRGSSFLPGETAWLTGLDGTNDAGLVFATSMPDHSIHLVLWKANG
;
A
#
# COMPACT_ATOMS: atom_id res chain seq x y z
N MET A 1 23.95 -18.02 66.19
CA MET A 1 22.64 -17.55 66.69
C MET A 1 21.74 -18.77 66.75
N GLU A 2 21.21 -19.12 67.92
CA GLU A 2 20.30 -20.26 68.05
C GLU A 2 19.03 -20.00 67.22
N ARG A 3 18.43 -21.05 66.66
CA ARG A 3 17.33 -20.95 65.68
C ARG A 3 16.11 -20.18 66.21
N LYS A 4 15.91 -20.15 67.54
CA LYS A 4 14.86 -19.37 68.21
C LYS A 4 15.16 -17.87 68.25
N ASP A 5 16.39 -17.49 68.55
CA ASP A 5 16.80 -16.07 68.60
C ASP A 5 16.78 -15.44 67.21
N PHE A 6 17.14 -16.22 66.18
CA PHE A 6 17.06 -15.76 64.80
C PHE A 6 15.62 -15.53 64.35
N ASN A 7 14.67 -16.41 64.72
CA ASN A 7 13.27 -16.24 64.36
C ASN A 7 12.61 -15.05 65.08
N ALA A 8 12.93 -14.83 66.36
CA ALA A 8 12.45 -13.66 67.09
C ALA A 8 13.01 -12.35 66.51
N TRP A 9 14.29 -12.36 66.10
CA TRP A 9 14.90 -11.25 65.37
C TRP A 9 14.24 -11.03 64.00
N LEU A 10 13.91 -12.09 63.27
CA LEU A 10 13.26 -12.02 61.95
C LEU A 10 11.83 -11.47 62.02
N GLU A 11 11.06 -11.80 63.06
CA GLU A 11 9.73 -11.22 63.28
C GLU A 11 9.79 -9.75 63.70
N SER A 12 10.76 -9.39 64.56
CA SER A 12 11.01 -7.98 64.88
C SER A 12 11.40 -7.20 63.63
N LEU A 13 12.26 -7.79 62.79
CA LEU A 13 12.79 -7.15 61.60
C LEU A 13 11.70 -7.04 60.53
N SER A 14 10.85 -8.05 60.33
CA SER A 14 9.71 -8.01 59.41
C SER A 14 8.69 -6.94 59.80
N GLY A 15 8.42 -6.75 61.10
CA GLY A 15 7.59 -5.67 61.62
C GLY A 15 8.14 -4.28 61.28
N THR A 16 9.44 -4.06 61.46
CA THR A 16 10.12 -2.82 61.02
C THR A 16 10.26 -2.71 59.51
N PHE A 17 10.36 -3.83 58.79
CA PHE A 17 10.56 -3.81 57.34
C PHE A 17 9.33 -3.30 56.61
N VAL A 18 8.12 -3.60 57.11
CA VAL A 18 6.86 -3.17 56.50
C VAL A 18 6.69 -1.64 56.55
N SER A 19 7.24 -0.97 57.56
CA SER A 19 7.13 0.49 57.72
C SER A 19 8.19 1.30 56.96
N LEU A 20 9.18 0.65 56.34
CA LEU A 20 10.26 1.32 55.61
C LEU A 20 9.86 1.67 54.16
N THR A 21 10.45 2.75 53.66
CA THR A 21 10.38 3.11 52.23
C THR A 21 11.21 2.14 51.38
N ASP A 22 10.89 2.00 50.09
CA ASP A 22 11.55 1.02 49.20
C ASP A 22 13.07 1.21 49.09
N SER A 23 13.57 2.45 49.21
CA SER A 23 15.02 2.74 49.23
C SER A 23 15.69 2.19 50.48
N GLN A 24 15.06 2.39 51.64
CA GLN A 24 15.58 1.94 52.93
C GLN A 24 15.50 0.42 53.08
N LYS A 25 14.49 -0.22 52.47
CA LYS A 25 14.40 -1.68 52.38
C LYS A 25 15.59 -2.26 51.61
N ASN A 26 15.97 -1.64 50.50
CA ASN A 26 17.10 -2.11 49.69
C ASN A 26 18.44 -1.95 50.40
N GLU A 27 18.72 -0.78 51.01
CA GLU A 27 19.94 -0.58 51.80
C GLU A 27 20.01 -1.52 53.01
N SER A 28 18.86 -1.74 53.67
CA SER A 28 18.78 -2.68 54.79
C SER A 28 19.05 -4.11 54.35
N LEU A 29 18.58 -4.52 53.16
CA LEU A 29 18.85 -5.83 52.57
C LEU A 29 20.32 -6.00 52.18
N ASP A 30 20.94 -4.99 51.58
CA ASP A 30 22.36 -5.02 51.23
C ASP A 30 23.24 -5.13 52.49
N HIS A 31 22.88 -4.39 53.54
CA HIS A 31 23.52 -4.49 54.84
C HIS A 31 23.31 -5.87 55.48
N LEU A 32 22.11 -6.44 55.35
CA LEU A 32 21.78 -7.80 55.83
C LEU A 32 22.59 -8.88 55.10
N ILE A 33 22.73 -8.77 53.79
CA ILE A 33 23.50 -9.69 52.96
C ILE A 33 24.99 -9.63 53.34
N SER A 34 25.52 -8.44 53.61
CA SER A 34 26.91 -8.25 54.03
C SER A 34 27.25 -8.88 55.38
N LEU A 35 26.25 -9.04 56.26
CA LEU A 35 26.42 -9.58 57.62
C LEU A 35 26.05 -11.07 57.74
N SER A 36 25.47 -11.67 56.70
CA SER A 36 24.90 -13.03 56.76
C SER A 36 25.82 -14.08 56.13
N GLY A 37 25.98 -15.24 56.79
CA GLY A 37 26.65 -16.41 56.22
C GLY A 37 25.77 -17.23 55.26
N ALA A 38 26.37 -18.13 54.47
CA ALA A 38 25.69 -18.89 53.41
C ALA A 38 24.45 -19.69 53.86
N VAL A 39 24.43 -20.20 55.09
CA VAL A 39 23.29 -20.95 55.66
C VAL A 39 22.11 -20.03 55.98
N GLN A 40 22.38 -18.81 56.44
CA GLN A 40 21.37 -17.80 56.77
C GLN A 40 20.79 -17.19 55.49
N LEU A 41 21.61 -16.95 54.46
CA LEU A 41 21.17 -16.51 53.14
C LEU A 41 20.23 -17.52 52.46
N ARG A 42 20.49 -18.83 52.63
CA ARG A 42 19.63 -19.91 52.10
C ARG A 42 18.29 -20.01 52.84
N HIS A 43 18.26 -19.69 54.14
CA HIS A 43 17.03 -19.66 54.93
C HIS A 43 16.23 -18.37 54.66
N LEU A 44 16.92 -17.26 54.37
CA LEU A 44 16.34 -16.00 53.90
C LEU A 44 15.73 -16.17 52.50
N SER A 45 16.42 -16.79 51.53
CA SER A 45 15.90 -16.95 50.16
C SER A 45 14.59 -17.75 50.11
N ASN A 46 14.49 -18.85 50.87
CA ASN A 46 13.31 -19.72 50.88
C ASN A 46 12.09 -19.07 51.54
N ASN A 47 12.30 -18.10 52.44
CA ASN A 47 11.22 -17.38 53.14
C ASN A 47 10.97 -15.98 52.56
N LEU A 48 11.85 -15.49 51.68
CA LEU A 48 11.72 -14.22 50.98
C LEU A 48 11.07 -14.35 49.60
N GLU A 49 10.90 -15.54 49.02
CA GLU A 49 10.12 -15.71 47.77
C GLU A 49 8.70 -15.14 47.87
N THR A 50 8.12 -15.12 49.08
CA THR A 50 6.80 -14.52 49.35
C THR A 50 6.85 -13.00 49.61
N LEU A 51 8.02 -12.41 49.86
CA LEU A 51 8.20 -11.00 50.25
C LEU A 51 9.03 -10.16 49.26
N LEU A 52 9.82 -10.79 48.39
CA LEU A 52 10.74 -10.14 47.46
C LEU A 52 10.27 -10.37 46.03
N LYS A 53 9.37 -9.51 45.55
CA LYS A 53 9.27 -9.26 44.11
C LYS A 53 10.55 -8.54 43.68
N ARG A 54 11.58 -9.29 43.29
CA ARG A 54 12.80 -8.72 42.71
C ARG A 54 12.48 -8.18 41.32
N ASP A 55 12.71 -6.89 41.14
CA ASP A 55 12.59 -6.23 39.85
C ASP A 55 13.88 -6.46 39.05
N PHE A 56 13.91 -7.55 38.27
CA PHE A 56 15.10 -8.00 37.53
C PHE A 56 15.65 -6.95 36.56
N LEU A 57 14.80 -6.08 36.00
CA LEU A 57 15.23 -5.01 35.09
C LEU A 57 15.98 -3.88 35.82
N LYS A 58 15.79 -3.71 37.13
CA LYS A 58 16.61 -2.79 37.94
C LYS A 58 18.00 -3.35 38.25
N LEU A 59 18.16 -4.67 38.21
CA LEU A 59 19.39 -5.36 38.58
C LEU A 59 20.29 -5.67 37.38
N LEU A 60 19.76 -5.56 36.16
CA LEU A 60 20.48 -5.85 34.93
C LEU A 60 21.20 -4.61 34.37
N PRO A 61 22.41 -4.77 33.80
CA PRO A 61 23.03 -3.77 32.95
C PRO A 61 22.08 -3.33 31.81
N LEU A 62 22.12 -2.05 31.45
CA LEU A 62 21.20 -1.46 30.45
C LEU A 62 21.21 -2.21 29.11
N GLU A 63 22.38 -2.67 28.66
CA GLU A 63 22.56 -3.41 27.41
C GLU A 63 21.83 -4.75 27.42
N LEU A 64 21.92 -5.51 28.51
CA LEU A 64 21.19 -6.77 28.69
C LEU A 64 19.69 -6.53 28.87
N GLY A 65 19.31 -5.42 29.53
CA GLY A 65 17.94 -4.95 29.59
C GLY A 65 17.36 -4.71 28.20
N PHE A 66 18.05 -3.96 27.34
CA PHE A 66 17.63 -3.72 25.97
C PHE A 66 17.57 -5.00 25.14
N TYR A 67 18.53 -5.91 25.29
CA TYR A 67 18.49 -7.19 24.61
C TYR A 67 17.24 -8.00 24.97
N LEU A 68 16.87 -8.05 26.26
CA LEU A 68 15.65 -8.73 26.71
C LEU A 68 14.37 -8.07 26.19
N LEU A 69 14.33 -6.73 26.14
CA LEU A 69 13.16 -6.01 25.65
C LEU A 69 12.87 -6.28 24.16
N LYS A 70 13.87 -6.65 23.35
CA LYS A 70 13.69 -7.06 21.95
C LYS A 70 12.86 -8.34 21.79
N TRP A 71 12.76 -9.18 22.82
CA TRP A 71 12.00 -10.44 22.79
C TRP A 71 10.55 -10.30 23.24
N LEU A 72 10.16 -9.13 23.74
CA LEU A 72 8.79 -8.87 24.19
C LEU A 72 7.96 -8.32 23.05
N ASP A 73 6.71 -8.77 22.96
CA ASP A 73 5.76 -8.20 22.02
C ASP A 73 5.39 -6.75 22.41
N PRO A 74 5.09 -5.88 21.43
CA PRO A 74 4.78 -4.47 21.71
C PRO A 74 3.61 -4.21 22.70
N PRO A 75 2.52 -4.99 22.70
CA PRO A 75 1.49 -4.91 23.75
C PRO A 75 2.06 -5.18 25.15
N THR A 76 2.86 -6.24 25.32
CA THR A 76 3.54 -6.53 26.59
C THR A 76 4.45 -5.37 27.00
N LEU A 77 5.22 -4.77 26.07
CA LEU A 77 6.05 -3.59 26.37
C LEU A 77 5.25 -2.39 26.91
N LEU A 78 4.04 -2.17 26.41
CA LEU A 78 3.14 -1.13 26.96
C LEU A 78 2.68 -1.47 28.38
N THR A 79 2.31 -2.72 28.66
CA THR A 79 1.94 -3.14 30.02
C THR A 79 3.13 -3.03 30.98
N CYS A 80 4.33 -3.39 30.53
CA CYS A 80 5.59 -3.23 31.23
C CYS A 80 5.89 -1.75 31.57
N CYS A 81 5.53 -0.81 30.70
CA CYS A 81 5.65 0.63 31.00
C CYS A 81 4.76 1.09 32.17
N LEU A 82 3.66 0.38 32.46
CA LEU A 82 2.74 0.72 33.55
C LEU A 82 3.21 0.18 34.92
N VAL A 83 4.19 -0.73 34.94
CA VAL A 83 4.67 -1.38 36.17
C VAL A 83 5.35 -0.38 37.11
N CYS A 84 6.28 0.45 36.61
CA CYS A 84 6.86 1.55 37.38
C CYS A 84 7.52 2.62 36.49
N LYS A 85 7.82 3.79 37.08
CA LYS A 85 8.46 4.92 36.37
C LYS A 85 9.82 4.56 35.73
N GLN A 86 10.61 3.72 36.40
CA GLN A 86 11.91 3.30 35.89
C GLN A 86 11.78 2.39 34.66
N TRP A 87 10.84 1.45 34.68
CA TRP A 87 10.52 0.61 33.52
C TRP A 87 10.09 1.46 32.32
N ASN A 88 9.18 2.41 32.56
CA ASN A 88 8.76 3.34 31.52
C ASN A 88 9.96 4.11 30.94
N LYS A 89 10.89 4.56 31.79
CA LYS A 89 12.09 5.29 31.35
C LYS A 89 13.03 4.42 30.50
N VAL A 90 13.31 3.18 30.93
CA VAL A 90 14.21 2.26 30.20
C VAL A 90 13.58 1.83 28.87
N ILE A 91 12.31 1.41 28.88
CA ILE A 91 11.61 0.97 27.68
C ILE A 91 11.43 2.13 26.70
N SER A 92 11.08 3.32 27.19
CA SER A 92 10.95 4.51 26.34
C SER A 92 12.29 5.09 25.90
N ALA A 93 13.44 4.54 26.33
CA ALA A 93 14.77 4.94 25.86
C ALA A 93 15.32 3.99 24.78
N CYS A 94 14.64 2.87 24.49
CA CYS A 94 15.09 1.90 23.49
C CYS A 94 14.46 2.20 22.12
N THR A 95 15.13 2.98 21.27
CA THR A 95 14.64 3.34 19.91
C THR A 95 14.36 2.10 19.06
N GLU A 96 15.33 1.18 19.00
CA GLU A 96 15.28 0.01 18.11
C GLU A 96 14.04 -0.85 18.35
N VAL A 97 13.63 -1.01 19.61
CA VAL A 97 12.44 -1.79 19.98
C VAL A 97 11.17 -1.13 19.46
N TRP A 98 11.04 0.19 19.61
CA TRP A 98 9.87 0.91 19.10
C TRP A 98 9.88 1.03 17.58
N GLN A 99 11.05 1.14 16.96
CA GLN A 99 11.18 1.06 15.51
C GLN A 99 10.71 -0.30 15.01
N GLU A 100 11.23 -1.40 15.55
CA GLU A 100 10.82 -2.74 15.13
C GLU A 100 9.31 -2.99 15.36
N ALA A 101 8.77 -2.46 16.47
CA ALA A 101 7.33 -2.47 16.72
C ALA A 101 6.53 -1.69 15.65
N CYS A 102 7.01 -0.53 15.20
CA CYS A 102 6.38 0.23 14.12
C CYS A 102 6.49 -0.50 12.76
N ARG A 103 7.66 -1.05 12.45
CA ARG A 103 7.91 -1.88 11.25
C ARG A 103 6.97 -3.07 11.21
N SER A 104 6.75 -3.75 12.33
CA SER A 104 5.81 -4.89 12.41
C SER A 104 4.34 -4.50 12.24
N LEU A 105 3.98 -3.22 12.38
CA LEU A 105 2.66 -2.69 12.02
C LEU A 105 2.58 -2.13 10.60
N GLY A 106 3.67 -2.16 9.84
CA GLY A 106 3.69 -1.66 8.47
C GLY A 106 3.94 -0.16 8.37
N TRP A 107 4.52 0.44 9.42
CA TRP A 107 4.88 1.85 9.44
C TRP A 107 6.28 2.06 8.83
N GLN A 108 6.44 3.10 8.00
CA GLN A 108 7.72 3.45 7.40
C GLN A 108 8.62 4.16 8.41
N ILE A 109 9.87 3.72 8.49
CA ILE A 109 10.81 4.19 9.51
C ILE A 109 11.86 5.08 8.86
N ASP A 110 11.95 6.30 9.38
CA ASP A 110 13.08 7.18 9.13
C ASP A 110 14.19 6.90 10.17
N GLU A 111 15.24 6.20 9.73
CA GLU A 111 16.36 5.82 10.59
C GLU A 111 17.21 7.02 11.06
N SER A 112 17.01 8.21 10.49
CA SER A 112 17.70 9.43 10.93
C SER A 112 17.16 9.97 12.26
N ILE A 113 15.92 9.61 12.64
CA ILE A 113 15.28 10.10 13.86
C ILE A 113 15.65 9.21 15.05
N GLN A 114 16.58 9.68 15.87
CA GLN A 114 17.00 8.99 17.10
C GLN A 114 16.21 9.40 18.37
N ASP A 115 15.11 10.15 18.22
CA ASP A 115 14.24 10.51 19.36
C ASP A 115 13.35 9.31 19.77
N THR A 116 13.60 8.78 20.97
CA THR A 116 12.91 7.61 21.49
C THR A 116 11.46 7.92 21.92
N GLN A 117 11.18 9.13 22.39
CA GLN A 117 9.82 9.52 22.79
C GLN A 117 8.92 9.71 21.56
N HIS A 118 9.53 10.06 20.43
CA HIS A 118 8.87 10.16 19.15
C HIS A 118 8.36 8.80 18.66
N TRP A 119 9.22 7.77 18.65
CA TRP A 119 8.85 6.44 18.15
C TRP A 119 7.75 5.75 18.96
N LYS A 120 7.70 5.95 20.28
CA LYS A 120 6.59 5.45 21.11
C LYS A 120 5.26 6.12 20.76
N LYS A 121 5.26 7.43 20.44
CA LYS A 121 4.05 8.14 19.99
C LYS A 121 3.62 7.68 18.60
N ILE A 122 4.57 7.48 17.69
CA ILE A 122 4.32 6.92 16.36
C ILE A 122 3.70 5.54 16.48
N TYR A 123 4.27 4.66 17.32
CA TYR A 123 3.71 3.33 17.54
C TYR A 123 2.24 3.38 17.97
N LEU A 124 1.89 4.25 18.91
CA LEU A 124 0.49 4.42 19.32
C LEU A 124 -0.40 4.94 18.18
N LYS A 125 0.11 5.84 17.32
CA LYS A 125 -0.58 6.30 16.11
C LYS A 125 -0.76 5.14 15.11
N ALA A 126 0.27 4.33 14.89
CA ALA A 126 0.26 3.18 14.01
C ALA A 126 -0.77 2.14 14.46
N VAL A 127 -0.78 1.79 15.76
CA VAL A 127 -1.79 0.88 16.35
C VAL A 127 -3.20 1.41 16.12
N ARG A 128 -3.42 2.72 16.33
CA ARG A 128 -4.73 3.34 16.12
C ARG A 128 -5.16 3.25 14.65
N ARG A 129 -4.24 3.48 13.72
CA ARG A 129 -4.52 3.43 12.28
C ARG A 129 -4.82 2.03 11.80
N VAL A 130 -4.05 1.03 12.23
CA VAL A 130 -4.35 -0.39 11.94
C VAL A 130 -5.71 -0.77 12.50
N LYS A 131 -6.01 -0.36 13.74
CA LYS A 131 -7.33 -0.61 14.34
C LYS A 131 -8.47 0.05 13.57
N GLN A 132 -8.29 1.27 13.05
CA GLN A 132 -9.29 1.92 12.19
C GLN A 132 -9.54 1.15 10.88
N LEU A 133 -8.51 0.49 10.32
CA LEU A 133 -8.67 -0.37 9.15
C LEU A 133 -9.45 -1.64 9.49
N GLU A 134 -9.17 -2.24 10.66
CA GLU A 134 -9.87 -3.42 11.18
C GLU A 134 -11.35 -3.14 11.49
N ASP A 135 -11.62 -2.01 12.16
CA ASP A 135 -12.95 -1.60 12.63
C ASP A 135 -13.80 -0.92 11.54
N GLN A 136 -13.28 -0.78 10.31
CA GLN A 136 -13.96 -0.11 9.19
C GLN A 136 -14.30 1.36 9.49
N GLU A 137 -13.38 2.07 10.14
CA GLU A 137 -13.51 3.49 10.49
C GLU A 137 -12.47 4.38 9.78
N ALA A 138 -11.55 3.77 9.04
CA ALA A 138 -10.45 4.45 8.36
C ALA A 138 -10.90 5.36 7.20
N PHE A 139 -12.00 5.02 6.55
CA PHE A 139 -12.44 5.68 5.32
C PHE A 139 -13.74 6.46 5.51
N GLU A 140 -13.98 7.37 4.60
CA GLU A 140 -15.27 8.03 4.37
C GLU A 140 -15.65 7.93 2.90
N THR A 141 -16.91 8.20 2.57
CA THR A 141 -17.40 8.10 1.19
C THR A 141 -18.02 9.40 0.73
N SER A 142 -17.79 9.73 -0.54
CA SER A 142 -18.40 10.88 -1.21
C SER A 142 -18.85 10.50 -2.62
N SER A 143 -19.69 11.33 -3.23
CA SER A 143 -20.21 11.10 -4.58
C SER A 143 -20.07 12.33 -5.45
N LEU A 144 -19.52 12.16 -6.65
CA LEU A 144 -19.49 13.20 -7.68
C LEU A 144 -20.62 12.95 -8.68
N ILE A 145 -21.42 13.98 -8.93
CA ILE A 145 -22.59 13.92 -9.82
C ILE A 145 -22.37 14.93 -10.94
N GLY A 146 -22.54 14.48 -12.19
CA GLY A 146 -22.50 15.40 -13.33
C GLY A 146 -22.48 14.76 -14.72
N HIS A 147 -22.23 13.46 -14.82
CA HIS A 147 -22.40 12.72 -16.07
C HIS A 147 -23.87 12.31 -16.27
N SER A 148 -24.31 12.27 -17.53
CA SER A 148 -25.67 11.87 -17.92
C SER A 148 -25.75 10.46 -18.50
N ALA A 149 -24.60 9.80 -18.65
CA ALA A 149 -24.51 8.42 -19.09
C ALA A 149 -23.37 7.70 -18.36
N ARG A 150 -23.14 6.44 -18.73
CA ARG A 150 -22.18 5.58 -18.06
C ARG A 150 -20.76 6.12 -18.15
N VAL A 151 -20.12 6.27 -17.00
CA VAL A 151 -18.69 6.58 -16.89
C VAL A 151 -17.90 5.30 -17.11
N TYR A 152 -17.09 5.28 -18.17
CA TYR A 152 -16.23 4.15 -18.47
C TYR A 152 -14.83 4.35 -17.97
N ALA A 153 -14.28 5.55 -18.01
CA ALA A 153 -12.87 5.75 -17.73
C ALA A 153 -12.69 6.63 -16.50
N LEU A 154 -11.76 6.23 -15.63
CA LEU A 154 -11.34 6.96 -14.45
C LEU A 154 -9.81 7.02 -14.48
N TYR A 155 -9.25 8.19 -14.23
CA TYR A 155 -7.81 8.37 -14.02
C TYR A 155 -7.58 9.43 -12.94
N TYR A 156 -6.67 9.17 -12.02
CA TYR A 156 -6.42 9.98 -10.83
C TYR A 156 -4.94 10.34 -10.82
N LYS A 157 -4.66 11.61 -10.53
CA LYS A 157 -3.30 12.13 -10.41
C LYS A 157 -3.35 13.43 -9.59
N ASP A 158 -2.46 13.53 -8.60
CA ASP A 158 -2.20 14.76 -7.84
C ASP A 158 -3.47 15.43 -7.25
N GLY A 159 -4.35 14.65 -6.61
CA GLY A 159 -5.59 15.17 -6.02
C GLY A 159 -6.73 15.44 -7.02
N LEU A 160 -6.49 15.23 -8.32
CA LEU A 160 -7.45 15.43 -9.39
C LEU A 160 -7.92 14.08 -9.95
N LEU A 161 -9.22 13.98 -10.21
CA LEU A 161 -9.83 12.81 -10.86
C LEU A 161 -10.39 13.24 -12.22
N CYS A 162 -9.97 12.58 -13.29
CA CYS A 162 -10.57 12.72 -14.61
C CYS A 162 -11.52 11.55 -14.87
N THR A 163 -12.69 11.87 -15.39
CA THR A 163 -13.72 10.89 -15.75
C THR A 163 -14.11 11.03 -17.21
N GLY A 164 -14.23 9.89 -17.89
CA GLY A 164 -14.68 9.80 -19.28
C GLY A 164 -15.96 8.96 -19.38
N SER A 165 -16.94 9.47 -20.13
CA SER A 165 -18.30 8.91 -20.18
C SER A 165 -18.78 8.65 -21.61
N ASP A 166 -19.83 7.83 -21.72
CA ASP A 166 -20.60 7.63 -22.95
C ASP A 166 -21.47 8.83 -23.31
N ASP A 167 -21.62 9.81 -22.43
CA ASP A 167 -22.35 11.07 -22.69
C ASP A 167 -21.58 12.06 -23.58
N LEU A 168 -20.48 11.60 -24.19
CA LEU A 168 -19.61 12.41 -25.04
C LEU A 168 -18.97 13.58 -24.27
N SER A 169 -18.66 13.35 -22.99
CA SER A 169 -17.91 14.32 -22.18
C SER A 169 -16.81 13.67 -21.36
N ALA A 170 -15.79 14.47 -21.09
CA ALA A 170 -14.81 14.22 -20.06
C ALA A 170 -14.80 15.36 -19.04
N LYS A 171 -14.69 15.00 -17.76
CA LYS A 171 -14.73 15.97 -16.65
C LYS A 171 -13.51 15.79 -15.75
N LEU A 172 -12.97 16.91 -15.29
CA LEU A 172 -11.89 16.95 -14.31
C LEU A 172 -12.45 17.46 -12.98
N TRP A 173 -12.20 16.71 -11.93
CA TRP A 173 -12.74 16.95 -10.60
C TRP A 173 -11.62 17.17 -9.60
N ASP A 174 -11.78 18.16 -8.73
CA ASP A 174 -10.99 18.28 -7.51
C ASP A 174 -11.59 17.33 -6.46
N VAL A 175 -10.79 16.36 -6.00
CA VAL A 175 -11.29 15.33 -5.08
C VAL A 175 -11.56 15.88 -3.69
N CYS A 176 -10.79 16.87 -3.24
CA CYS A 176 -10.93 17.44 -1.89
C CYS A 176 -12.19 18.30 -1.76
N THR A 177 -12.52 19.07 -2.81
CA THR A 177 -13.68 19.97 -2.81
C THR A 177 -14.92 19.34 -3.45
N GLY A 178 -14.75 18.28 -4.24
CA GLY A 178 -15.80 17.65 -5.04
C GLY A 178 -16.26 18.50 -6.24
N GLN A 179 -15.55 19.58 -6.57
CA GLN A 179 -15.93 20.48 -7.64
C GLN A 179 -15.45 19.99 -9.00
N CYS A 180 -16.30 20.14 -10.02
CA CYS A 180 -15.90 19.95 -11.42
C CYS A 180 -15.12 21.19 -11.90
N ILE A 181 -13.82 21.05 -12.12
CA ILE A 181 -12.94 22.12 -12.61
C ILE A 181 -13.18 22.34 -14.11
N TYR A 182 -13.13 21.26 -14.89
CA TYR A 182 -13.33 21.30 -16.33
C TYR A 182 -14.37 20.28 -16.75
N GLY A 183 -15.16 20.63 -17.77
CA GLY A 183 -16.06 19.72 -18.46
C GLY A 183 -15.99 20.00 -19.95
N ILE A 184 -15.39 19.08 -20.71
CA ILE A 184 -15.17 19.24 -22.15
C ILE A 184 -16.04 18.25 -22.92
N GLN A 185 -16.60 18.71 -24.04
CA GLN A 185 -17.36 17.85 -24.96
C GLN A 185 -16.38 17.10 -25.87
N THR A 186 -16.42 15.78 -25.78
CA THR A 186 -15.48 14.86 -26.43
C THR A 186 -16.23 13.85 -27.30
N HIS A 187 -15.59 12.73 -27.62
CA HIS A 187 -16.24 11.51 -28.11
C HIS A 187 -16.58 10.57 -26.94
N THR A 188 -17.10 9.37 -27.21
CA THR A 188 -17.27 8.35 -26.16
C THR A 188 -15.92 8.01 -25.54
N CYS A 189 -15.78 8.05 -24.23
CA CYS A 189 -14.47 7.91 -23.58
C CYS A 189 -14.35 6.54 -22.89
N ALA A 190 -13.69 5.60 -23.56
CA ALA A 190 -13.34 4.29 -23.00
C ALA A 190 -12.06 4.32 -22.15
N ALA A 191 -11.15 5.25 -22.45
CA ALA A 191 -9.92 5.50 -21.69
C ALA A 191 -9.66 7.00 -21.57
N VAL A 192 -9.07 7.43 -20.45
CA VAL A 192 -8.62 8.80 -20.22
C VAL A 192 -7.25 8.80 -19.55
N LYS A 193 -6.39 9.74 -19.93
CA LYS A 193 -5.17 10.11 -19.20
C LYS A 193 -4.97 11.62 -19.33
N PHE A 194 -4.56 12.30 -18.27
CA PHE A 194 -4.41 13.75 -18.28
C PHE A 194 -3.15 14.22 -17.56
N ASP A 195 -2.80 15.46 -17.85
CA ASP A 195 -1.95 16.30 -17.02
C ASP A 195 -2.64 17.66 -16.80
N ALA A 196 -1.91 18.60 -16.20
CA ALA A 196 -2.42 19.93 -15.85
C ALA A 196 -2.96 20.73 -17.06
N GLN A 197 -2.50 20.45 -18.29
CA GLN A 197 -2.82 21.24 -19.48
C GLN A 197 -3.72 20.50 -20.46
N LYS A 198 -3.53 19.19 -20.62
CA LYS A 198 -4.21 18.40 -21.64
C LYS A 198 -4.86 17.13 -21.13
N LEU A 199 -5.85 16.69 -21.89
CA LEU A 199 -6.51 15.40 -21.79
C LEU A 199 -6.22 14.57 -23.03
N VAL A 200 -5.93 13.29 -22.85
CA VAL A 200 -5.93 12.28 -23.91
C VAL A 200 -7.09 11.32 -23.67
N THR A 201 -7.92 11.10 -24.70
CA THR A 201 -9.07 10.20 -24.66
C THR A 201 -8.96 9.11 -25.72
N GLY A 202 -9.23 7.87 -25.32
CA GLY A 202 -9.44 6.73 -26.23
C GLY A 202 -10.92 6.35 -26.28
N SER A 203 -11.41 5.97 -27.45
CA SER A 203 -12.84 5.88 -27.73
C SER A 203 -13.31 4.51 -28.23
N PHE A 204 -14.60 4.23 -28.03
CA PHE A 204 -15.28 3.12 -28.68
C PHE A 204 -15.49 3.35 -30.19
N ASP A 205 -15.26 4.57 -30.70
CA ASP A 205 -15.29 4.92 -32.13
C ASP A 205 -13.98 4.61 -32.88
N ASN A 206 -13.04 3.91 -32.22
CA ASN A 206 -11.72 3.53 -32.72
C ASN A 206 -10.72 4.70 -32.85
N THR A 207 -11.06 5.89 -32.35
CA THR A 207 -10.20 7.06 -32.41
C THR A 207 -9.60 7.42 -31.05
N ILE A 208 -8.54 8.21 -31.11
CA ILE A 208 -7.94 8.86 -29.94
C ILE A 208 -7.89 10.35 -30.24
N ALA A 209 -8.05 11.17 -29.21
CA ALA A 209 -7.92 12.62 -29.33
C ALA A 209 -7.16 13.20 -28.14
N CYS A 210 -6.43 14.28 -28.40
CA CYS A 210 -5.84 15.13 -27.37
C CYS A 210 -6.60 16.46 -27.34
N TRP A 211 -6.89 16.95 -26.14
CA TRP A 211 -7.71 18.12 -25.87
C TRP A 211 -6.97 19.06 -24.93
N ASP A 212 -7.13 20.35 -25.13
CA ASP A 212 -6.69 21.38 -24.20
C ASP A 212 -7.77 21.62 -23.14
N TRP A 213 -7.42 21.56 -21.86
CA TRP A 213 -8.40 21.78 -20.79
C TRP A 213 -8.95 23.21 -20.79
N SER A 214 -8.09 24.20 -21.04
CA SER A 214 -8.43 25.62 -20.88
C SER A 214 -9.41 26.12 -21.94
N SER A 215 -9.23 25.69 -23.18
CA SER A 215 -10.05 26.08 -24.33
C SER A 215 -11.13 25.05 -24.66
N GLY A 216 -11.00 23.81 -24.19
CA GLY A 216 -11.82 22.68 -24.62
C GLY A 216 -11.59 22.26 -26.07
N ALA A 217 -10.57 22.82 -26.75
CA ALA A 217 -10.29 22.53 -28.14
C ALA A 217 -9.62 21.17 -28.29
N LYS A 218 -9.97 20.47 -29.38
CA LYS A 218 -9.24 19.28 -29.82
C LYS A 218 -7.92 19.71 -30.46
N ILE A 219 -6.80 19.44 -29.79
CA ILE A 219 -5.45 19.77 -30.27
C ILE A 219 -5.00 18.74 -31.30
N GLN A 220 -5.20 17.45 -31.02
CA GLN A 220 -4.70 16.37 -31.88
C GLN A 220 -5.76 15.28 -32.06
N HIS A 221 -5.69 14.61 -33.21
CA HIS A 221 -6.52 13.47 -33.54
C HIS A 221 -5.64 12.33 -34.07
N PHE A 222 -5.86 11.11 -33.59
CA PHE A 222 -5.13 9.92 -34.02
C PHE A 222 -6.12 8.92 -34.64
N ARG A 223 -5.89 8.52 -35.89
CA ARG A 223 -6.72 7.58 -36.64
C ARG A 223 -5.87 6.43 -37.15
N GLY A 224 -6.36 5.21 -37.01
CA GLY A 224 -5.70 4.03 -37.54
C GLY A 224 -6.05 2.72 -36.84
N HIS A 225 -6.59 2.77 -35.62
CA HIS A 225 -7.21 1.59 -35.02
C HIS A 225 -8.50 1.23 -35.76
N THR A 226 -8.78 -0.07 -35.85
CA THR A 226 -10.00 -0.62 -36.48
C THR A 226 -10.97 -1.19 -35.46
N GLY A 227 -10.66 -1.07 -34.17
CA GLY A 227 -11.49 -1.45 -33.04
C GLY A 227 -11.40 -0.43 -31.90
N ALA A 228 -12.27 -0.61 -30.90
CA ALA A 228 -12.36 0.29 -29.75
C ALA A 228 -11.02 0.39 -29.00
N VAL A 229 -10.65 1.60 -28.60
CA VAL A 229 -9.41 1.86 -27.86
C VAL A 229 -9.69 1.79 -26.36
N PHE A 230 -9.16 0.76 -25.69
CA PHE A 230 -9.45 0.49 -24.28
C PHE A 230 -8.45 1.10 -23.31
N SER A 231 -7.25 1.43 -23.77
CA SER A 231 -6.20 2.00 -22.92
C SER A 231 -5.31 2.92 -23.73
N VAL A 232 -4.91 4.02 -23.12
CA VAL A 232 -3.96 4.99 -23.66
C VAL A 232 -2.94 5.35 -22.59
N ASP A 233 -1.72 5.62 -23.03
CA ASP A 233 -0.64 6.19 -22.20
C ASP A 233 0.20 7.14 -23.08
N TYR A 234 0.94 8.08 -22.51
CA TYR A 234 1.80 8.99 -23.26
C TYR A 234 3.00 9.47 -22.43
N SER A 235 4.04 9.93 -23.12
CA SER A 235 5.20 10.60 -22.56
C SER A 235 5.51 11.83 -23.41
N ASP A 236 5.53 12.99 -22.75
CA ASP A 236 5.93 14.26 -23.37
C ASP A 236 7.41 14.28 -23.72
N ASP A 237 8.26 13.72 -22.85
CA ASP A 237 9.71 13.68 -23.05
C ASP A 237 10.09 12.93 -24.33
N LEU A 238 9.33 11.89 -24.66
CA LEU A 238 9.52 11.09 -25.87
C LEU A 238 8.70 11.58 -27.07
N ASP A 239 7.79 12.54 -26.88
CA ASP A 239 6.78 12.94 -27.88
C ASP A 239 5.96 11.73 -28.40
N ILE A 240 5.59 10.80 -27.53
CA ILE A 240 4.82 9.60 -27.93
C ILE A 240 3.53 9.42 -27.14
N LEU A 241 2.56 8.84 -27.84
CA LEU A 241 1.36 8.23 -27.29
C LEU A 241 1.34 6.75 -27.64
N VAL A 242 0.87 5.92 -26.73
CA VAL A 242 0.66 4.49 -26.95
C VAL A 242 -0.79 4.12 -26.68
N SER A 243 -1.32 3.17 -27.44
CA SER A 243 -2.72 2.76 -27.31
C SER A 243 -2.92 1.28 -27.54
N GLY A 244 -3.79 0.67 -26.71
CA GLY A 244 -4.24 -0.72 -26.83
C GLY A 244 -5.69 -0.80 -27.28
N SER A 245 -5.98 -1.69 -28.21
CA SER A 245 -7.27 -1.74 -28.93
C SER A 245 -7.89 -3.12 -29.02
N ALA A 246 -9.19 -3.12 -29.29
CA ALA A 246 -9.99 -4.29 -29.66
C ALA A 246 -9.59 -4.91 -31.01
N ASP A 247 -8.74 -4.25 -31.79
CA ASP A 247 -8.15 -4.80 -33.03
C ASP A 247 -6.91 -5.69 -32.78
N PHE A 248 -6.63 -6.01 -31.51
CA PHE A 248 -5.51 -6.86 -31.07
C PHE A 248 -4.12 -6.23 -31.30
N THR A 249 -4.05 -4.94 -31.61
CA THR A 249 -2.78 -4.24 -31.80
C THR A 249 -2.53 -3.21 -30.72
N VAL A 250 -1.24 -2.91 -30.53
CA VAL A 250 -0.78 -1.72 -29.83
C VAL A 250 -0.23 -0.76 -30.87
N LYS A 251 -0.62 0.52 -30.83
CA LYS A 251 -0.07 1.53 -31.72
C LYS A 251 0.75 2.54 -30.93
N VAL A 252 1.85 2.97 -31.54
CA VAL A 252 2.71 4.06 -31.05
C VAL A 252 2.53 5.23 -32.02
N TRP A 253 2.28 6.40 -31.47
CA TRP A 253 1.97 7.61 -32.22
C TRP A 253 2.93 8.73 -31.82
N ALA A 254 3.27 9.60 -32.76
CA ALA A 254 3.89 10.88 -32.45
C ALA A 254 2.85 11.80 -31.84
N LEU A 255 3.07 12.24 -30.60
CA LEU A 255 2.10 13.00 -29.82
C LEU A 255 1.82 14.37 -30.45
N ALA A 256 2.85 15.07 -30.91
CA ALA A 256 2.74 16.39 -31.54
C ALA A 256 2.08 16.39 -32.93
N THR A 257 2.23 15.32 -33.72
CA THR A 257 1.75 15.28 -35.12
C THR A 257 0.53 14.40 -35.34
N GLY A 258 0.27 13.46 -34.43
CA GLY A 258 -0.76 12.43 -34.57
C GLY A 258 -0.43 11.29 -35.52
N LEU A 259 0.78 11.25 -36.07
CA LEU A 259 1.19 10.20 -37.00
C LEU A 259 1.38 8.87 -36.26
N CYS A 260 0.90 7.78 -36.85
CA CYS A 260 1.19 6.43 -36.37
C CYS A 260 2.64 6.10 -36.72
N LEU A 261 3.50 5.99 -35.71
CA LEU A 261 4.91 5.66 -35.86
C LEU A 261 5.11 4.15 -36.00
N ASN A 262 4.36 3.37 -35.21
CA ASN A 262 4.49 1.92 -35.23
C ASN A 262 3.16 1.22 -34.90
N THR A 263 3.01 -0.02 -35.39
CA THR A 263 1.92 -0.93 -35.03
C THR A 263 2.54 -2.24 -34.54
N LEU A 264 2.44 -2.47 -33.24
CA LEU A 264 2.94 -3.66 -32.57
C LEU A 264 1.86 -4.74 -32.64
N THR A 265 2.19 -5.83 -33.33
CA THR A 265 1.32 -6.98 -33.54
C THR A 265 1.82 -8.18 -32.74
N GLY A 266 0.91 -9.08 -32.35
CA GLY A 266 1.28 -10.35 -31.73
C GLY A 266 0.35 -10.78 -30.60
N HIS A 267 -0.51 -9.88 -30.10
CA HIS A 267 -1.61 -10.26 -29.21
C HIS A 267 -2.66 -11.07 -29.97
N THR A 268 -3.32 -11.98 -29.25
CA THR A 268 -4.36 -12.84 -29.82
C THR A 268 -5.78 -12.48 -29.36
N GLU A 269 -5.88 -11.50 -28.47
CA GLU A 269 -7.12 -10.98 -27.89
C GLU A 269 -7.07 -9.46 -27.75
N TRP A 270 -8.17 -8.84 -27.31
CA TRP A 270 -8.24 -7.40 -27.08
C TRP A 270 -7.13 -6.94 -26.13
N VAL A 271 -6.39 -5.91 -26.54
CA VAL A 271 -5.42 -5.28 -25.66
C VAL A 271 -6.18 -4.39 -24.69
N THR A 272 -6.28 -4.83 -23.44
CA THR A 272 -7.10 -4.19 -22.41
C THR A 272 -6.36 -3.10 -21.63
N LYS A 273 -5.04 -3.20 -21.54
CA LYS A 273 -4.21 -2.27 -20.79
C LYS A 273 -2.87 -2.05 -21.49
N VAL A 274 -2.43 -0.79 -21.51
CA VAL A 274 -1.07 -0.39 -21.84
C VAL A 274 -0.50 0.46 -20.71
N VAL A 275 0.79 0.32 -20.43
CA VAL A 275 1.53 1.12 -19.43
C VAL A 275 2.88 1.49 -20.03
N LEU A 276 3.17 2.79 -20.07
CA LEU A 276 4.46 3.32 -20.52
C LEU A 276 5.20 3.89 -19.31
N GLN A 277 6.36 3.32 -18.98
CA GLN A 277 7.14 3.72 -17.81
C GLN A 277 8.63 3.50 -18.06
N MET A 278 9.48 4.28 -17.39
CA MET A 278 10.92 4.08 -17.41
C MET A 278 11.31 2.88 -16.54
N SER A 279 12.25 2.07 -17.03
CA SER A 279 12.89 1.02 -16.22
C SER A 279 13.70 1.66 -15.09
N GLN A 280 13.58 1.11 -13.89
CA GLN A 280 14.43 1.47 -12.73
C GLN A 280 15.51 0.42 -12.45
N VAL A 281 15.54 -0.67 -13.24
CA VAL A 281 16.41 -1.81 -13.03
C VAL A 281 17.27 -2.08 -14.25
N GLU A 282 18.47 -2.58 -13.98
CA GLU A 282 19.40 -3.08 -14.99
C GLU A 282 19.12 -4.56 -15.24
N SER A 283 19.00 -4.92 -16.51
CA SER A 283 18.81 -6.29 -16.98
C SER A 283 19.69 -6.52 -18.22
N VAL A 284 19.77 -7.77 -18.66
CA VAL A 284 20.40 -8.11 -19.94
C VAL A 284 19.69 -7.43 -21.13
N LEU A 285 18.39 -7.11 -20.99
CA LEU A 285 17.56 -6.58 -22.07
C LEU A 285 17.31 -5.07 -22.02
N HIS A 286 17.50 -4.42 -20.87
CA HIS A 286 17.21 -2.99 -20.70
C HIS A 286 18.02 -2.39 -19.54
N ASN A 287 18.30 -1.10 -19.64
CA ASN A 287 19.02 -0.33 -18.63
C ASN A 287 18.07 0.57 -17.84
N PRO A 288 18.49 1.02 -16.64
CA PRO A 288 17.78 2.08 -15.94
C PRO A 288 17.69 3.33 -16.82
N GLY A 289 16.49 3.86 -17.00
CA GLY A 289 16.22 5.00 -17.86
C GLY A 289 15.62 4.67 -19.23
N ASP A 290 15.67 3.42 -19.67
CA ASP A 290 15.01 2.98 -20.90
C ASP A 290 13.49 2.99 -20.71
N TYR A 291 12.75 3.52 -21.69
CA TYR A 291 11.29 3.45 -21.65
C TYR A 291 10.82 2.08 -22.11
N ILE A 292 9.94 1.51 -21.31
CA ILE A 292 9.35 0.20 -21.56
C ILE A 292 7.84 0.38 -21.65
N LEU A 293 7.28 -0.22 -22.69
CA LEU A 293 5.85 -0.36 -22.86
C LEU A 293 5.46 -1.78 -22.47
N LEU A 294 4.51 -1.89 -21.55
CA LEU A 294 3.81 -3.13 -21.27
C LEU A 294 2.43 -3.08 -21.90
N SER A 295 2.02 -4.18 -22.52
CA SER A 295 0.66 -4.36 -23.01
C SER A 295 0.08 -5.68 -22.54
N ALA A 296 -1.17 -5.67 -22.09
CA ALA A 296 -1.85 -6.85 -21.58
C ALA A 296 -3.11 -7.16 -22.39
N ASP A 297 -3.22 -8.41 -22.82
CA ASP A 297 -4.48 -8.99 -23.28
C ASP A 297 -5.04 -9.94 -22.21
N LYS A 298 -6.03 -10.76 -22.59
CA LYS A 298 -6.70 -11.70 -21.69
C LYS A 298 -5.77 -12.80 -21.14
N TYR A 299 -4.67 -13.13 -21.80
CA TYR A 299 -3.84 -14.30 -21.47
C TYR A 299 -2.37 -13.96 -21.23
N GLU A 300 -1.88 -12.87 -21.84
CA GLU A 300 -0.47 -12.54 -21.85
C GLU A 300 -0.20 -11.05 -21.65
N ILE A 301 0.95 -10.77 -21.03
CA ILE A 301 1.55 -9.44 -20.95
C ILE A 301 2.78 -9.44 -21.85
N LYS A 302 2.88 -8.49 -22.76
CA LYS A 302 4.04 -8.31 -23.64
C LYS A 302 4.84 -7.09 -23.21
N VAL A 303 6.16 -7.25 -23.27
CA VAL A 303 7.15 -6.23 -22.92
C VAL A 303 7.79 -5.73 -24.21
N TRP A 304 7.69 -4.42 -24.45
CA TRP A 304 8.20 -3.77 -25.66
C TRP A 304 9.22 -2.70 -25.28
N PRO A 305 10.38 -2.66 -25.94
CA PRO A 305 11.32 -1.57 -25.76
C PRO A 305 10.83 -0.37 -26.55
N ILE A 306 10.75 0.79 -25.89
CA ILE A 306 10.39 2.04 -26.53
C ILE A 306 11.63 2.93 -26.55
N GLY A 307 12.34 2.84 -27.67
CA GLY A 307 13.47 3.73 -27.99
C GLY A 307 13.17 4.56 -29.23
N ARG A 308 14.19 5.25 -29.75
CA ARG A 308 14.10 6.03 -31.01
C ARG A 308 14.03 5.15 -32.27
N GLU A 309 14.16 3.83 -32.14
CA GLU A 309 14.19 2.91 -33.28
C GLU A 309 12.79 2.44 -33.69
N VAL A 310 12.62 2.23 -35.00
CA VAL A 310 11.33 2.01 -35.66
C VAL A 310 10.81 0.57 -35.50
N ASN A 311 11.64 -0.40 -35.08
CA ASN A 311 11.27 -1.81 -34.96
C ASN A 311 11.32 -2.30 -33.50
N CYS A 312 10.25 -2.03 -32.75
CA CYS A 312 10.05 -2.58 -31.40
C CYS A 312 9.61 -4.05 -31.50
N ASN A 313 10.56 -4.99 -31.56
CA ASN A 313 10.23 -6.40 -31.35
C ASN A 313 9.87 -6.64 -29.88
N CYS A 314 8.94 -7.57 -29.63
CA CYS A 314 8.58 -7.97 -28.27
C CYS A 314 9.81 -8.58 -27.57
N LEU A 315 10.26 -7.98 -26.46
CA LEU A 315 11.36 -8.48 -25.64
C LEU A 315 10.97 -9.78 -24.93
N LYS A 316 9.76 -9.79 -24.36
CA LYS A 316 9.28 -10.89 -23.54
C LYS A 316 7.76 -10.97 -23.55
N THR A 317 7.26 -12.19 -23.59
CA THR A 317 5.86 -12.50 -23.32
C THR A 317 5.78 -13.19 -21.96
N LEU A 318 4.98 -12.64 -21.06
CA LEU A 318 4.70 -13.16 -19.73
C LEU A 318 3.29 -13.74 -19.71
N SER A 319 3.14 -14.92 -19.13
CA SER A 319 1.85 -15.59 -18.96
C SER A 319 1.84 -16.31 -17.62
N VAL A 320 0.68 -16.32 -16.96
CA VAL A 320 0.50 -17.03 -15.68
C VAL A 320 0.41 -18.55 -15.89
N SER A 321 -0.20 -18.98 -16.99
CA SER A 321 -0.38 -20.40 -17.31
C SER A 321 -0.37 -20.60 -18.83
N SER A 322 0.02 -21.79 -19.28
CA SER A 322 -0.17 -22.23 -20.66
C SER A 322 -1.62 -22.59 -20.96
N ASP A 323 -2.44 -22.81 -19.93
CA ASP A 323 -3.86 -23.10 -20.06
C ASP A 323 -4.65 -21.81 -20.29
N ARG A 324 -5.28 -21.72 -21.47
CA ARG A 324 -6.14 -20.60 -21.89
C ARG A 324 -7.50 -20.57 -21.18
N SER A 325 -7.77 -21.51 -20.27
CA SER A 325 -8.91 -21.39 -19.35
C SER A 325 -8.70 -20.30 -18.31
N ILE A 326 -7.44 -20.00 -17.96
CA ILE A 326 -7.06 -19.00 -16.96
C ILE A 326 -6.87 -17.66 -17.66
N SER A 327 -7.60 -16.65 -17.20
CA SER A 327 -7.50 -15.28 -17.71
C SER A 327 -6.78 -14.35 -16.75
N LEU A 328 -6.06 -13.40 -17.35
CA LEU A 328 -5.56 -12.21 -16.67
C LEU A 328 -6.70 -11.22 -16.50
N GLN A 329 -6.68 -10.54 -15.36
CA GLN A 329 -7.53 -9.40 -15.11
C GLN A 329 -6.99 -8.20 -15.90
N PRO A 330 -7.85 -7.27 -16.35
CA PRO A 330 -7.45 -6.13 -17.18
C PRO A 330 -6.65 -5.05 -16.41
N ARG A 331 -6.07 -5.39 -15.26
CA ARG A 331 -5.34 -4.50 -14.37
C ARG A 331 -3.88 -4.93 -14.33
N LEU A 332 -3.04 -4.03 -14.81
CA LEU A 332 -1.60 -4.16 -14.84
C LEU A 332 -1.01 -2.98 -14.08
N GLN A 333 -0.15 -3.27 -13.10
CA GLN A 333 0.65 -2.28 -12.39
C GLN A 333 2.12 -2.51 -12.73
N PHE A 334 2.83 -1.42 -12.99
CA PHE A 334 4.25 -1.44 -13.27
C PHE A 334 4.89 -0.17 -12.72
N ASP A 335 5.85 -0.35 -11.82
CA ASP A 335 6.58 0.73 -11.13
C ASP A 335 8.01 0.90 -11.65
N GLY A 336 8.40 0.14 -12.68
CA GLY A 336 9.77 0.11 -13.22
C GLY A 336 10.69 -0.92 -12.55
N LYS A 337 10.25 -1.60 -11.48
CA LYS A 337 10.98 -2.66 -10.77
C LYS A 337 10.25 -4.00 -10.79
N SER A 338 8.92 -3.98 -10.69
CA SER A 338 8.09 -5.16 -10.64
C SER A 338 6.83 -4.98 -11.50
N ILE A 339 6.39 -6.09 -12.10
CA ILE A 339 5.12 -6.16 -12.82
C ILE A 339 4.14 -6.90 -11.93
N VAL A 340 2.93 -6.35 -11.76
CA VAL A 340 1.89 -6.98 -10.96
C VAL A 340 0.61 -7.10 -11.77
N CYS A 341 0.03 -8.30 -11.80
CA CYS A 341 -1.24 -8.56 -12.45
C CYS A 341 -2.05 -9.60 -11.66
N GLY A 342 -3.37 -9.41 -11.63
CA GLY A 342 -4.31 -10.41 -11.11
C GLY A 342 -4.69 -11.42 -12.19
N SER A 343 -4.98 -12.65 -11.78
CA SER A 343 -5.56 -13.70 -12.63
C SER A 343 -6.70 -14.40 -11.90
N ASP A 344 -7.38 -15.31 -12.59
CA ASP A 344 -8.40 -16.17 -11.97
C ASP A 344 -7.85 -17.07 -10.84
N LEU A 345 -6.53 -17.29 -10.78
CA LEU A 345 -5.88 -18.13 -9.76
C LEU A 345 -5.31 -17.34 -8.57
N GLY A 346 -5.26 -16.02 -8.65
CA GLY A 346 -4.61 -15.16 -7.66
C GLY A 346 -3.75 -14.08 -8.29
N LEU A 347 -2.94 -13.44 -7.45
CA LEU A 347 -2.09 -12.30 -7.80
C LEU A 347 -0.67 -12.76 -8.07
N TYR A 348 -0.08 -12.22 -9.13
CA TYR A 348 1.27 -12.55 -9.56
C TYR A 348 2.10 -11.28 -9.61
N GLN A 349 3.28 -11.37 -8.99
CA GLN A 349 4.30 -10.33 -9.04
C GLN A 349 5.55 -10.91 -9.71
N TRP A 350 5.94 -10.30 -10.81
CA TRP A 350 7.17 -10.61 -11.54
C TRP A 350 8.27 -9.62 -11.17
N ASP A 351 9.48 -10.13 -11.04
CA ASP A 351 10.68 -9.30 -11.08
C ASP A 351 10.83 -8.72 -12.49
N PHE A 352 11.00 -7.42 -12.64
CA PHE A 352 11.18 -6.86 -13.97
C PHE A 352 12.57 -7.15 -14.55
N ALA A 353 13.60 -7.30 -13.69
CA ALA A 353 14.96 -7.55 -14.16
C ALA A 353 15.14 -8.98 -14.70
N SER A 354 14.64 -9.99 -13.98
CA SER A 354 14.76 -11.41 -14.38
C SER A 354 13.55 -11.96 -15.14
N TYR A 355 12.38 -11.31 -15.04
CA TYR A 355 11.08 -11.81 -15.49
C TYR A 355 10.57 -13.06 -14.75
N ASP A 356 11.18 -13.43 -13.63
CA ASP A 356 10.71 -14.53 -12.79
C ASP A 356 9.57 -14.09 -11.88
N ILE A 357 8.69 -15.03 -11.52
CA ILE A 357 7.63 -14.78 -10.55
C ILE A 357 8.26 -14.79 -9.15
N ILE A 358 8.27 -13.64 -8.48
CA ILE A 358 8.79 -13.52 -7.10
C ILE A 358 7.72 -13.91 -6.08
N ARG A 359 6.46 -13.54 -6.33
CA ARG A 359 5.38 -13.71 -5.37
C ARG A 359 4.10 -14.15 -6.06
N VAL A 360 3.44 -15.15 -5.46
CA VAL A 360 2.10 -15.61 -5.85
C VAL A 360 1.20 -15.58 -4.63
N ILE A 361 0.23 -14.68 -4.62
CA ILE A 361 -0.73 -14.57 -3.52
C ILE A 361 -2.00 -15.28 -3.96
N ARG A 362 -2.26 -16.42 -3.32
CA ARG A 362 -3.50 -17.18 -3.52
C ARG A 362 -4.50 -16.73 -2.48
N THR A 363 -5.60 -16.12 -2.92
CA THR A 363 -6.68 -15.75 -2.01
C THR A 363 -7.40 -17.03 -1.55
N PRO A 364 -7.44 -17.32 -0.24
CA PRO A 364 -7.84 -18.64 0.29
C PRO A 364 -9.33 -18.96 0.10
N ASP A 365 -10.16 -17.97 -0.22
CA ASP A 365 -11.59 -18.14 -0.46
C ASP A 365 -11.93 -17.99 -1.94
N SER A 366 -12.90 -18.78 -2.41
CA SER A 366 -13.46 -18.83 -3.77
C SER A 366 -14.10 -17.52 -4.28
N THR A 367 -13.79 -16.40 -3.64
CA THR A 367 -14.16 -15.05 -4.03
C THR A 367 -13.26 -14.60 -5.18
N ASN A 368 -13.87 -14.17 -6.29
CA ASN A 368 -13.20 -13.54 -7.45
C ASN A 368 -12.60 -12.17 -7.08
N LEU A 369 -11.64 -12.15 -6.15
CA LEU A 369 -10.94 -10.96 -5.72
C LEU A 369 -10.11 -10.42 -6.87
N SER A 370 -10.31 -9.14 -7.16
CA SER A 370 -9.58 -8.43 -8.20
C SER A 370 -8.53 -7.52 -7.56
N LEU A 371 -7.34 -7.47 -8.16
CA LEU A 371 -6.28 -6.55 -7.72
C LEU A 371 -6.72 -5.11 -7.99
N LEU A 372 -6.62 -4.21 -7.01
CA LEU A 372 -6.73 -2.79 -7.27
C LEU A 372 -5.35 -2.14 -7.34
N SER A 373 -4.51 -2.37 -6.34
CA SER A 373 -3.11 -1.93 -6.29
C SER A 373 -2.32 -2.79 -5.30
N LEU A 374 -1.02 -2.95 -5.57
CA LEU A 374 -0.05 -3.58 -4.68
C LEU A 374 0.97 -2.55 -4.20
N GLY A 375 1.32 -2.58 -2.91
CA GLY A 375 2.51 -1.91 -2.38
C GLY A 375 3.44 -2.93 -1.70
N ASP A 376 4.39 -2.45 -0.90
CA ASP A 376 5.36 -3.32 -0.22
C ASP A 376 4.79 -3.99 1.04
N VAL A 377 3.88 -3.30 1.73
CA VAL A 377 3.33 -3.71 3.02
C VAL A 377 1.89 -4.18 2.90
N PHE A 378 1.07 -3.47 2.13
CA PHE A 378 -0.34 -3.76 1.96
C PHE A 378 -0.70 -3.99 0.48
N ALA A 379 -1.76 -4.77 0.26
CA ALA A 379 -2.43 -4.90 -1.02
C ALA A 379 -3.87 -4.45 -0.89
N LEU A 380 -4.34 -3.74 -1.90
CA LEU A 380 -5.73 -3.32 -2.02
C LEU A 380 -6.43 -4.22 -3.05
N LEU A 381 -7.38 -5.01 -2.57
CA LEU A 381 -8.17 -5.94 -3.37
C LEU A 381 -9.64 -5.54 -3.32
N PHE A 382 -10.44 -6.03 -4.24
CA PHE A 382 -11.88 -5.76 -4.21
C PHE A 382 -12.69 -6.86 -4.87
N ASP A 383 -13.93 -6.99 -4.45
CA ASP A 383 -14.98 -7.70 -5.17
C ASP A 383 -16.18 -6.77 -5.38
N ASN A 384 -17.31 -7.33 -5.81
CA ASN A 384 -18.52 -6.56 -6.11
C ASN A 384 -19.16 -5.89 -4.88
N CYS A 385 -18.74 -6.26 -3.66
CA CYS A 385 -19.38 -5.88 -2.41
C CYS A 385 -18.41 -5.20 -1.43
N TYR A 386 -17.12 -5.46 -1.52
CA TYR A 386 -16.14 -4.99 -0.55
C TYR A 386 -14.80 -4.63 -1.20
N LEU A 387 -14.16 -3.61 -0.65
CA LEU A 387 -12.72 -3.37 -0.75
C LEU A 387 -12.05 -4.14 0.39
N TYR A 388 -10.93 -4.79 0.14
CA TYR A 388 -10.18 -5.57 1.11
C TYR A 388 -8.76 -5.03 1.21
N ILE A 389 -8.27 -4.93 2.44
CA ILE A 389 -6.89 -4.56 2.73
C ILE A 389 -6.20 -5.81 3.25
N MET A 390 -5.20 -6.28 2.51
CA MET A 390 -4.40 -7.43 2.88
C MET A 390 -3.02 -6.97 3.33
N ASP A 391 -2.55 -7.47 4.47
CA ASP A 391 -1.17 -7.33 4.89
C ASP A 391 -0.32 -8.37 4.18
N LEU A 392 0.65 -7.92 3.38
CA LEU A 392 1.51 -8.78 2.56
C LEU A 392 2.53 -9.57 3.36
N ARG A 393 2.78 -9.20 4.62
CA ARG A 393 3.72 -9.90 5.50
C ARG A 393 3.09 -11.12 6.14
N THR A 394 1.79 -11.03 6.42
CA THR A 394 1.01 -12.12 7.03
C THR A 394 0.10 -12.84 6.04
N GLU A 395 -0.07 -12.28 4.83
CA GLU A 395 -1.00 -12.70 3.77
C GLU A 395 -2.47 -12.79 4.25
N LYS A 396 -2.81 -12.00 5.28
CA LYS A 396 -4.16 -11.96 5.86
C LYS A 396 -4.86 -10.66 5.52
N VAL A 397 -6.17 -10.76 5.32
CA VAL A 397 -7.04 -9.60 5.22
C VAL A 397 -7.18 -8.99 6.62
N ILE A 398 -6.75 -7.74 6.77
CA ILE A 398 -6.83 -6.98 8.03
C ILE A 398 -8.05 -6.07 8.09
N GLY A 399 -8.55 -5.61 6.94
CA GLY A 399 -9.66 -4.68 6.87
C GLY A 399 -10.55 -4.95 5.66
N ARG A 400 -11.83 -4.61 5.79
CA ARG A 400 -12.78 -4.63 4.68
C ARG A 400 -13.65 -3.40 4.72
N TRP A 401 -13.95 -2.82 3.56
CA TRP A 401 -14.83 -1.67 3.44
C TRP A 401 -15.99 -1.98 2.51
N PRO A 402 -17.25 -1.77 2.93
CA PRO A 402 -18.41 -2.06 2.09
C PRO A 402 -18.46 -1.12 0.89
N LEU A 403 -18.64 -1.69 -0.30
CA LEU A 403 -18.86 -0.97 -1.54
C LEU A 403 -20.34 -1.01 -1.92
N PRO A 404 -20.88 0.07 -2.49
CA PRO A 404 -22.25 0.07 -2.97
C PRO A 404 -22.37 -0.85 -4.20
N ALA A 405 -23.59 -1.31 -4.49
CA ALA A 405 -23.83 -2.12 -5.68
C ALA A 405 -23.51 -1.32 -6.96
N TYR A 406 -22.47 -1.72 -7.68
CA TYR A 406 -22.03 -1.09 -8.92
C TYR A 406 -22.02 -2.07 -10.08
N ARG A 407 -21.98 -1.57 -11.32
CA ARG A 407 -21.95 -2.42 -12.53
C ARG A 407 -20.51 -2.67 -12.97
N LYS A 408 -19.97 -3.85 -12.70
CA LYS A 408 -18.63 -4.27 -13.18
C LYS A 408 -18.56 -4.14 -14.71
N SER A 409 -17.65 -3.30 -15.21
CA SER A 409 -17.32 -3.31 -16.64
C SER A 409 -16.53 -4.58 -16.93
N LYS A 410 -17.03 -5.43 -17.84
CA LYS A 410 -16.28 -6.58 -18.35
C LYS A 410 -14.98 -6.18 -19.06
N ARG A 411 -14.84 -4.90 -19.43
CA ARG A 411 -13.77 -4.36 -20.29
C ARG A 411 -12.75 -3.49 -19.53
N GLY A 412 -12.77 -3.51 -18.19
CA GLY A 412 -11.63 -3.08 -17.36
C GLY A 412 -11.66 -1.66 -16.77
N SER A 413 -12.60 -0.81 -17.16
CA SER A 413 -12.41 0.64 -16.96
C SER A 413 -13.23 1.30 -15.82
N SER A 414 -14.12 0.59 -15.13
CA SER A 414 -15.04 1.21 -14.15
C SER A 414 -14.46 1.53 -12.77
N PHE A 415 -13.20 1.19 -12.49
CA PHE A 415 -12.59 1.41 -11.17
C PHE A 415 -11.14 1.82 -11.25
N LEU A 416 -10.71 2.62 -10.29
CA LEU A 416 -9.36 3.12 -10.21
C LEU A 416 -8.89 3.20 -8.74
N PRO A 417 -7.64 2.77 -8.43
CA PRO A 417 -6.99 3.16 -7.18
C PRO A 417 -6.73 4.67 -7.16
N GLY A 418 -6.91 5.31 -6.01
CA GLY A 418 -6.44 6.68 -5.79
C GLY A 418 -4.96 6.71 -5.43
N GLU A 419 -4.63 7.34 -4.31
CA GLU A 419 -3.32 7.32 -3.69
C GLU A 419 -2.99 5.92 -3.15
N THR A 420 -1.86 5.40 -3.59
CA THR A 420 -1.39 4.05 -3.26
C THR A 420 -0.08 4.07 -2.46
N ALA A 421 0.48 5.25 -2.18
CA ALA A 421 1.73 5.40 -1.45
C ALA A 421 1.69 4.72 -0.08
N TRP A 422 0.58 4.86 0.66
CA TRP A 422 0.38 4.21 1.95
C TRP A 422 0.43 2.67 1.91
N LEU A 423 0.22 2.04 0.74
CA LEU A 423 0.37 0.58 0.59
C LEU A 423 1.83 0.13 0.75
N THR A 424 2.79 1.01 0.53
CA THR A 424 4.22 0.78 0.82
C THR A 424 4.57 0.97 2.30
N GLY A 425 3.57 1.32 3.11
CA GLY A 425 3.66 1.53 4.54
C GLY A 425 3.17 2.91 4.94
N LEU A 426 2.61 3.00 6.14
CA LEU A 426 2.08 4.25 6.68
C LEU A 426 3.21 5.12 7.22
N ASP A 427 3.20 6.41 6.93
CA ASP A 427 4.12 7.40 7.52
C ASP A 427 3.37 8.51 8.28
N GLY A 428 2.04 8.51 8.19
CA GLY A 428 1.16 9.49 8.83
C GLY A 428 1.01 10.81 8.07
N THR A 429 1.58 10.89 6.87
CA THR A 429 1.40 11.95 5.86
C THR A 429 0.81 11.41 4.56
N ASN A 430 1.07 10.15 4.25
CA ASN A 430 0.61 9.43 3.06
C ASN A 430 -0.74 8.73 3.23
N ASP A 431 -1.36 8.82 4.42
CA ASP A 431 -2.64 8.20 4.79
C ASP A 431 -3.81 9.19 4.65
N ALA A 432 -3.79 9.97 3.56
CA ALA A 432 -4.81 10.94 3.19
C ALA A 432 -5.24 10.77 1.72
N GLY A 433 -6.31 11.45 1.31
CA GLY A 433 -6.71 11.51 -0.10
C GLY A 433 -7.59 10.36 -0.58
N LEU A 434 -7.62 10.16 -1.90
CA LEU A 434 -8.46 9.17 -2.57
C LEU A 434 -7.91 7.77 -2.36
N VAL A 435 -8.74 6.82 -1.97
CA VAL A 435 -8.36 5.39 -1.90
C VAL A 435 -8.88 4.65 -3.12
N PHE A 436 -10.14 4.88 -3.47
CA PHE A 436 -10.83 4.17 -4.54
C PHE A 436 -11.90 5.03 -5.18
N ALA A 437 -12.03 4.94 -6.50
CA ALA A 437 -13.13 5.53 -7.26
C ALA A 437 -13.81 4.48 -8.14
N THR A 438 -15.15 4.54 -8.22
CA THR A 438 -15.95 3.68 -9.08
C THR A 438 -17.11 4.44 -9.74
N SER A 439 -17.49 4.01 -10.95
CA SER A 439 -18.75 4.43 -11.57
C SER A 439 -19.95 3.68 -10.98
N MET A 440 -21.02 4.42 -10.72
CA MET A 440 -22.28 3.92 -10.19
C MET A 440 -23.34 3.70 -11.29
N PRO A 441 -24.37 2.87 -11.05
CA PRO A 441 -25.44 2.64 -12.02
C PRO A 441 -26.23 3.90 -12.39
N ASP A 442 -26.29 4.87 -11.49
CA ASP A 442 -26.94 6.18 -11.65
C ASP A 442 -26.02 7.24 -12.31
N HIS A 443 -24.88 6.82 -12.86
CA HIS A 443 -23.88 7.66 -13.53
C HIS A 443 -23.06 8.56 -12.60
N SER A 444 -23.30 8.50 -11.29
CA SER A 444 -22.43 9.14 -10.31
C SER A 444 -21.08 8.41 -10.19
N ILE A 445 -20.10 9.09 -9.62
CA ILE A 445 -18.81 8.51 -9.27
C ILE A 445 -18.76 8.41 -7.76
N HIS A 446 -18.63 7.20 -7.23
CA HIS A 446 -18.47 6.95 -5.82
C HIS A 446 -16.98 6.95 -5.46
N LEU A 447 -16.62 7.73 -4.45
CA LEU A 447 -15.27 7.87 -3.94
C LEU A 447 -15.19 7.30 -2.53
N VAL A 448 -14.10 6.61 -2.24
CA VAL A 448 -13.68 6.21 -0.91
C VAL A 448 -12.43 7.03 -0.59
N LEU A 449 -12.48 7.84 0.46
CA LEU A 449 -11.43 8.75 0.88
C LEU A 449 -10.88 8.33 2.25
N TRP A 450 -9.62 8.61 2.50
CA TRP A 450 -9.06 8.53 3.84
C TRP A 450 -9.66 9.60 4.74
N LYS A 451 -10.07 9.22 5.94
CA LYS A 451 -10.61 10.15 6.92
C LYS A 451 -9.49 11.03 7.49
N ALA A 452 -9.56 12.34 7.23
CA ALA A 452 -8.50 13.29 7.56
C ALA A 452 -8.13 13.35 9.07
N ASN A 453 -9.08 13.05 9.96
CA ASN A 453 -8.88 13.10 11.42
C ASN A 453 -9.21 11.75 12.07
N GLY A 454 -8.16 11.00 12.40
CA GLY A 454 -8.22 9.71 13.10
C GLY A 454 -7.06 9.54 14.07
#